data_AF-A0A4Q4WLK0-F1
#
_entry.id   AF-A0A4Q4WLK0-F1
#
_cell.length_a   1.000
_cell.length_b   1.000
_cell.length_c   1.000
_cell.angle_alpha   90.00
_cell.angle_beta   90.00
_cell.angle_gamma   90.00
#
_symmetry.space_group_name_H-M   'P 1'
#
loop_
_entity.id
_entity.type
_entity.pdbx_description
1 polymer ?
#
loop_
_entity_poly.entity_id
_entity_poly.type
_entity_poly.pdbx_seq_one_letter_code
_entity_poly.pdbx_strand_id
1 'polypeptide(L)'
;MPGGEVTADGLIAVGQVAKKYGLYTKITGGQRVDLFGARLEQLPLIWEELIAAGFESGHAYGKSLRTVKSCVGSTWCRYGVGDSVGFAVALENRYKGLRSPHKIKFGVSGCTRECAEAQGKDVGIIATEKGWNLYVCGNGGMKPRHAELLAADLDQETLIKYVDRFLMFYAVSTI
;
A
#
# COMPACT_ATOMS: atom_id res chain seq x y z
N MET A 1 6.42 -5.92 2.21
CA MET A 1 6.16 -5.04 3.37
C MET A 1 4.72 -4.53 3.35
N PRO A 2 3.69 -5.40 3.34
CA PRO A 2 2.29 -4.95 3.31
C PRO A 2 1.99 -3.91 4.39
N GLY A 3 1.25 -2.86 4.05
CA GLY A 3 0.94 -1.78 4.99
C GLY A 3 2.15 -0.98 5.50
N GLY A 4 3.35 -1.22 4.95
CA GLY A 4 4.61 -0.66 5.45
C GLY A 4 5.26 -1.47 6.59
N GLU A 5 4.73 -2.65 6.93
CA GLU A 5 5.26 -3.47 8.01
C GLU A 5 6.50 -4.25 7.60
N VAL A 6 7.45 -4.32 8.54
CA VAL A 6 8.69 -5.07 8.44
C VAL A 6 9.23 -5.36 9.85
N THR A 7 9.72 -6.58 10.07
CA THR A 7 10.37 -6.97 11.32
C THR A 7 11.79 -6.41 11.39
N ALA A 8 12.40 -6.39 12.59
CA ALA A 8 13.80 -6.02 12.74
C ALA A 8 14.72 -6.91 11.90
N ASP A 9 14.50 -8.23 11.94
CA ASP A 9 15.26 -9.20 11.13
C ASP A 9 15.06 -8.99 9.63
N GLY A 10 13.84 -8.68 9.20
CA GLY A 10 13.56 -8.35 7.80
C GLY A 10 14.30 -7.08 7.34
N LEU A 11 14.36 -6.04 8.17
CA LEU A 11 15.14 -4.83 7.87
C LEU A 11 16.64 -5.13 7.77
N ILE A 12 17.17 -5.93 8.69
CA ILE A 12 18.57 -6.37 8.68
C ILE A 12 18.85 -7.15 7.38
N ALA A 13 17.98 -8.09 7.01
CA ALA A 13 18.13 -8.87 5.79
C ALA A 13 18.15 -7.99 4.52
N VAL A 14 17.23 -7.01 4.41
CA VAL A 14 17.23 -6.04 3.29
C VAL A 14 18.56 -5.28 3.23
N GLY A 15 19.07 -4.82 4.39
CA GLY A 15 20.36 -4.12 4.46
C GLY A 15 21.55 -5.02 4.07
N GLN A 16 21.54 -6.28 4.49
CA GLN A 16 22.58 -7.26 4.14
C GLN A 16 22.59 -7.56 2.64
N VAL A 17 21.42 -7.81 2.04
CA VAL A 17 21.27 -8.02 0.60
C VAL A 17 21.74 -6.78 -0.17
N ALA A 18 21.31 -5.59 0.25
CA ALA A 18 21.74 -4.34 -0.38
C ALA A 18 23.28 -4.18 -0.36
N LYS A 19 23.91 -4.42 0.79
CA LYS A 19 25.36 -4.35 0.95
C LYS A 19 26.09 -5.39 0.10
N LYS A 20 25.62 -6.64 0.09
CA LYS A 20 26.23 -7.76 -0.65
C LYS A 20 26.30 -7.50 -2.14
N TYR A 21 25.24 -6.93 -2.71
CA TYR A 21 25.12 -6.69 -4.15
C TYR A 21 25.49 -5.26 -4.56
N GLY A 22 25.94 -4.41 -3.63
CA GLY A 22 26.33 -3.02 -3.91
C GLY A 22 25.17 -2.14 -4.36
N LEU A 23 23.97 -2.38 -3.81
CA LEU A 23 22.73 -1.72 -4.22
C LEU A 23 22.53 -0.39 -3.49
N TYR A 24 22.08 0.62 -4.22
CA TYR A 24 21.64 1.88 -3.64
C TYR A 24 20.23 1.71 -3.03
N THR A 25 20.05 2.11 -1.77
CA THR A 25 18.79 1.95 -1.04
C THR A 25 18.03 3.25 -0.89
N LYS A 26 16.70 3.24 -1.06
CA LYS A 26 15.86 4.42 -0.82
C LYS A 26 14.55 4.08 -0.12
N ILE A 27 14.23 4.82 0.93
CA ILE A 27 12.91 4.76 1.57
C ILE A 27 11.89 5.50 0.69
N THR A 28 10.77 4.85 0.38
CA THR A 28 9.74 5.40 -0.50
C THR A 28 8.55 5.97 0.28
N GLY A 29 7.80 6.88 -0.34
CA GLY A 29 6.53 7.37 0.21
C GLY A 29 5.44 6.29 0.35
N GLY A 30 5.65 5.11 -0.25
CA GLY A 30 4.79 3.93 -0.08
C GLY A 30 5.18 3.03 1.09
N GLN A 31 6.05 3.49 1.98
CA GLN A 31 6.58 2.71 3.10
C GLN A 31 7.28 1.43 2.64
N ARG A 32 8.17 1.56 1.64
CA ARG A 32 9.01 0.49 1.11
C ARG A 32 10.47 0.90 1.11
N VAL A 33 11.34 -0.09 0.94
CA VAL A 33 12.75 0.09 0.62
C VAL A 33 12.97 -0.32 -0.83
N ASP A 34 13.36 0.63 -1.67
CA ASP A 34 13.80 0.34 -3.03
C ASP A 34 15.29 -0.05 -3.02
N LEU A 35 15.65 -1.04 -3.84
CA LEU A 35 17.02 -1.50 -4.08
C LEU A 35 17.37 -1.28 -5.55
N PHE A 36 18.30 -0.36 -5.84
CA PHE A 36 18.69 0.02 -7.20
C PHE A 36 20.12 -0.43 -7.54
N GLY A 37 20.37 -0.71 -8.83
CA GLY A 37 21.69 -1.07 -9.34
C GLY A 37 21.92 -2.58 -9.50
N ALA A 38 20.89 -3.41 -9.26
CA ALA A 38 20.97 -4.85 -9.51
C ALA A 38 21.08 -5.13 -11.01
N ARG A 39 22.00 -6.04 -11.39
CA ARG A 39 22.13 -6.55 -12.75
C ARG A 39 21.14 -7.70 -12.98
N LEU A 40 20.77 -7.93 -14.25
CA LEU A 40 19.75 -8.90 -14.62
C LEU A 40 20.08 -10.31 -14.09
N GLU A 41 21.34 -10.72 -14.22
CA GLU A 41 21.83 -12.03 -13.77
C GLU A 41 21.87 -12.19 -12.24
N GLN A 42 21.83 -11.09 -11.48
CA GLN A 42 21.81 -11.12 -10.02
C GLN A 42 20.40 -11.31 -9.45
N LEU A 43 19.36 -10.99 -10.24
CA LEU A 43 17.97 -10.96 -9.75
C LEU A 43 17.51 -12.29 -9.14
N PRO A 44 17.77 -13.47 -9.73
CA PRO A 44 17.34 -14.73 -9.13
C PRO A 44 17.91 -14.95 -7.72
N LEU A 45 19.20 -14.65 -7.52
CA LEU A 45 19.87 -14.80 -6.23
C LEU A 45 19.36 -13.79 -5.19
N ILE A 46 19.18 -12.54 -5.61
CA ILE A 46 18.62 -11.48 -4.75
C ILE A 46 17.21 -11.87 -4.29
N TRP A 47 16.37 -12.38 -5.20
CA TRP A 47 15.03 -12.82 -4.85
C TRP A 47 15.03 -14.01 -3.92
N GLU A 48 15.89 -15.00 -4.14
CA GLU A 48 16.02 -16.16 -3.26
C GLU A 48 16.35 -15.75 -1.82
N GLU A 49 17.33 -14.86 -1.63
CA GLU A 49 17.70 -14.36 -0.30
C GLU A 49 16.58 -13.55 0.37
N LEU A 50 15.90 -12.69 -0.39
CA LEU A 50 14.76 -11.93 0.13
C LEU A 50 13.58 -12.85 0.49
N ILE A 51 13.32 -13.89 -0.31
CA ILE A 51 12.28 -14.89 -0.03
C ILE A 51 12.63 -15.69 1.22
N ALA A 52 13.90 -16.11 1.38
CA ALA A 52 14.37 -16.79 2.57
C ALA A 52 14.22 -15.92 3.84
N ALA A 53 14.30 -14.60 3.70
CA ALA A 53 14.02 -13.63 4.76
C ALA A 53 12.52 -13.31 4.96
N GLY A 54 11.62 -14.01 4.27
CA GLY A 54 10.17 -13.86 4.42
C GLY A 54 9.54 -12.74 3.57
N PHE A 55 10.27 -12.20 2.60
CA PHE A 55 9.70 -11.25 1.64
C PHE A 55 9.06 -11.96 0.44
N GLU A 56 8.11 -11.27 -0.18
CA GLU A 56 7.49 -11.68 -1.44
C GLU A 56 7.87 -10.67 -2.52
N SER A 57 8.01 -11.13 -3.77
CA SER A 57 8.26 -10.25 -4.90
C SER A 57 7.06 -9.33 -5.14
N GLY A 58 7.32 -8.03 -5.23
CA GLY A 58 6.30 -7.01 -5.44
C GLY A 58 5.97 -6.79 -6.92
N HIS A 59 4.79 -6.25 -7.19
CA HIS A 59 4.37 -5.87 -8.55
C HIS A 59 4.81 -4.44 -8.90
N ALA A 60 6.06 -4.10 -8.57
CA ALA A 60 6.56 -2.72 -8.55
C ALA A 60 6.42 -1.98 -9.88
N TYR A 61 6.47 -2.67 -11.02
CA TYR A 61 6.30 -2.10 -12.37
C TYR A 61 4.97 -2.45 -13.04
N GLY A 62 4.13 -3.26 -12.40
CA GLY A 62 2.83 -3.65 -12.94
C GLY A 62 1.86 -2.48 -13.08
N LYS A 63 0.94 -2.57 -14.05
CA LYS A 63 -0.33 -1.86 -14.02
C LYS A 63 -1.26 -2.61 -13.04
N SER A 64 -1.00 -2.36 -11.76
CA SER A 64 -1.58 -3.08 -10.63
C SER A 64 -1.52 -2.22 -9.38
N LEU A 65 -2.03 -2.74 -8.26
CA LEU A 65 -1.79 -2.18 -6.94
C LEU A 65 -0.27 -2.06 -6.69
N ARG A 66 0.18 -0.87 -6.28
CA ARG A 66 1.58 -0.58 -5.93
C ARG A 66 1.85 -0.71 -4.45
N THR A 67 0.95 -0.18 -3.62
CA THR A 67 1.08 -0.18 -2.16
C THR A 67 -0.24 0.19 -1.53
N VAL A 68 -0.45 -0.29 -0.31
CA VAL A 68 -1.40 0.29 0.65
C VAL A 68 -0.57 0.99 1.72
N LYS A 69 -0.57 2.33 1.72
CA LYS A 69 0.13 3.11 2.76
C LYS A 69 -0.75 3.13 4.01
N SER A 70 -0.18 2.92 5.18
CA SER A 70 -0.90 3.02 6.46
C SER A 70 -0.28 4.08 7.38
N CYS A 71 -1.02 4.55 8.37
CA CYS A 71 -0.41 5.08 9.58
C CYS A 71 -0.32 3.97 10.64
N VAL A 72 0.35 4.23 11.76
CA VAL A 72 0.52 3.23 12.83
C VAL A 72 -0.77 2.88 13.60
N GLY A 73 -1.90 3.52 13.27
CA GLY A 73 -3.23 3.14 13.74
C GLY A 73 -3.45 3.31 15.25
N SER A 74 -4.57 2.78 15.74
CA SER A 74 -4.86 2.69 17.19
C SER A 74 -3.88 1.81 17.95
N THR A 75 -3.12 0.96 17.26
CA THR A 75 -2.08 0.09 17.83
C THR A 75 -0.97 0.88 18.52
N TRP A 76 -0.53 1.99 17.93
CA TRP A 76 0.62 2.76 18.43
C TRP A 76 0.37 4.26 18.54
N CYS A 77 -0.65 4.80 17.88
CA CYS A 77 -0.97 6.23 17.95
C CYS A 77 -2.04 6.49 18.99
N ARG A 78 -1.76 7.39 19.95
CA ARG A 78 -2.74 7.85 20.95
C ARG A 78 -4.01 8.50 20.36
N TYR A 79 -3.98 8.89 19.08
CA TYR A 79 -5.11 9.48 18.36
C TYR A 79 -5.78 8.49 17.40
N GLY A 80 -5.24 7.27 17.28
CA GLY A 80 -5.78 6.26 16.39
C GLY A 80 -7.14 5.80 16.88
N VAL A 81 -8.15 5.92 16.03
CA VAL A 81 -9.51 5.45 16.26
C VAL A 81 -9.68 4.02 15.74
N GLY A 82 -9.16 3.76 14.53
CA GLY A 82 -9.18 2.43 13.91
C GLY A 82 -7.79 1.82 13.73
N ASP A 83 -7.77 0.48 13.68
CA ASP A 83 -6.57 -0.27 13.27
C ASP A 83 -6.36 -0.13 11.76
N SER A 84 -5.60 0.90 11.38
CA SER A 84 -5.23 1.12 9.98
C SER A 84 -4.15 0.18 9.48
N VAL A 85 -3.31 -0.36 10.36
CA VAL A 85 -2.18 -1.21 9.96
C VAL A 85 -2.70 -2.57 9.53
N GLY A 86 -3.46 -3.24 10.42
CA GLY A 86 -4.05 -4.54 10.12
C GLY A 86 -4.97 -4.46 8.90
N PHE A 87 -5.77 -3.39 8.80
CA PHE A 87 -6.64 -3.23 7.63
C PHE A 87 -5.86 -2.97 6.34
N ALA A 88 -4.80 -2.17 6.37
CA ALA A 88 -3.94 -1.95 5.21
C ALA A 88 -3.26 -3.24 4.73
N VAL A 89 -2.76 -4.06 5.65
CA VAL A 89 -2.17 -5.38 5.35
C VAL A 89 -3.20 -6.29 4.69
N ALA A 90 -4.42 -6.36 5.23
CA ALA A 90 -5.51 -7.17 4.68
C ALA A 90 -5.88 -6.73 3.25
N LEU A 91 -6.04 -5.42 3.03
CA LEU A 91 -6.36 -4.86 1.71
C LEU A 91 -5.22 -5.11 0.72
N GLU A 92 -3.96 -4.96 1.13
CA GLU A 92 -2.83 -5.20 0.23
C GLU A 92 -2.76 -6.66 -0.18
N ASN A 93 -2.93 -7.59 0.76
CA ASN A 93 -2.94 -9.02 0.46
C ASN A 93 -4.14 -9.43 -0.40
N ARG A 94 -5.29 -8.76 -0.25
CA ARG A 94 -6.49 -9.00 -1.07
C ARG A 94 -6.30 -8.53 -2.52
N TYR A 95 -5.70 -7.35 -2.71
CA TYR A 95 -5.67 -6.68 -4.01
C TYR A 95 -4.30 -6.71 -4.72
N LYS A 96 -3.25 -7.22 -4.07
CA LYS A 96 -1.96 -7.45 -4.74
C LYS A 96 -2.17 -8.42 -5.91
N GLY A 97 -1.58 -8.09 -7.06
CA GLY A 97 -1.74 -8.86 -8.29
C GLY A 97 -2.95 -8.48 -9.15
N LEU A 98 -3.89 -7.66 -8.67
CA LEU A 98 -4.98 -7.13 -9.49
C LEU A 98 -4.41 -6.38 -10.70
N ARG A 99 -4.87 -6.73 -11.90
CA ARG A 99 -4.55 -6.01 -13.14
C ARG A 99 -5.55 -4.89 -13.37
N SER A 100 -5.04 -3.74 -13.78
CA SER A 100 -5.83 -2.54 -14.00
C SER A 100 -5.29 -1.74 -15.19
N PRO A 101 -6.06 -0.78 -15.74
CA PRO A 101 -5.61 0.04 -16.86
C PRO A 101 -4.34 0.84 -16.55
N HIS A 102 -4.18 1.24 -15.29
CA HIS A 102 -3.00 1.92 -14.76
C HIS A 102 -2.70 1.53 -13.31
N LYS A 103 -1.55 1.95 -12.77
CA LYS A 103 -1.14 1.67 -11.37
C LYS A 103 -2.15 2.28 -10.38
N ILE A 104 -2.46 1.54 -9.32
CA ILE A 104 -3.39 1.97 -8.27
C ILE A 104 -2.64 2.04 -6.94
N LYS A 105 -2.96 3.02 -6.10
CA LYS A 105 -2.43 3.20 -4.76
C LYS A 105 -3.57 3.35 -3.76
N PHE A 106 -3.36 2.80 -2.57
CA PHE A 106 -4.31 2.92 -1.48
C PHE A 106 -3.66 3.67 -0.31
N GLY A 107 -4.50 4.26 0.53
CA GLY A 107 -4.09 4.83 1.81
C GLY A 107 -5.13 4.54 2.89
N VAL A 108 -4.68 4.06 4.05
CA VAL A 108 -5.53 3.75 5.20
C VAL A 108 -5.04 4.54 6.40
N SER A 109 -5.85 5.49 6.86
CA SER A 109 -5.56 6.29 8.05
C SER A 109 -6.47 5.87 9.20
N GLY A 110 -5.89 5.68 10.38
CA GLY A 110 -6.62 5.29 11.60
C GLY A 110 -7.38 6.44 12.24
N CYS A 111 -7.30 7.66 11.71
CA CYS A 111 -8.10 8.82 12.14
C CYS A 111 -8.04 9.93 11.07
N THR A 112 -8.79 11.01 11.29
CA THR A 112 -8.87 12.20 10.40
C THR A 112 -7.58 13.02 10.31
N ARG A 113 -6.54 12.72 11.10
CA ARG A 113 -5.19 13.31 10.94
C ARG A 113 -4.47 12.84 9.68
N GLU A 114 -4.97 11.79 9.03
CA GLU A 114 -4.70 11.53 7.62
C GLU A 114 -3.22 11.20 7.29
N CYS A 115 -2.44 10.67 8.25
CA CYS A 115 -1.00 10.47 8.04
C CYS A 115 -0.63 9.52 6.88
N ALA A 116 -1.59 8.74 6.36
CA ALA A 116 -1.40 7.88 5.20
C ALA A 116 -1.67 8.56 3.83
N GLU A 117 -2.00 9.85 3.82
CA GLU A 117 -2.32 10.61 2.59
C GLU A 117 -3.42 9.92 1.75
N ALA A 118 -4.35 9.23 2.42
CA ALA A 118 -5.51 8.55 1.88
C ALA A 118 -6.30 9.38 0.85
N GLN A 119 -6.54 10.67 1.11
CA GLN A 119 -7.25 11.55 0.18
C GLN A 119 -6.40 11.94 -1.04
N GLY A 120 -5.12 11.56 -1.10
CA GLY A 120 -4.26 11.70 -2.28
C GLY A 120 -4.14 10.42 -3.10
N LYS A 121 -4.87 9.36 -2.77
CA LYS A 121 -4.76 8.03 -3.39
C LYS A 121 -6.00 7.69 -4.22
N ASP A 122 -5.84 6.70 -5.11
CA ASP A 122 -6.94 6.18 -5.92
C ASP A 122 -8.07 5.61 -5.04
N VAL A 123 -7.70 4.99 -3.91
CA VAL A 123 -8.60 4.55 -2.83
C VAL A 123 -8.07 5.04 -1.49
N GLY A 124 -8.82 5.91 -0.83
CA GLY A 124 -8.53 6.45 0.50
C GLY A 124 -9.52 5.91 1.53
N ILE A 125 -9.02 5.48 2.68
CA ILE A 125 -9.83 4.93 3.77
C ILE A 125 -9.43 5.64 5.05
N ILE A 126 -10.40 6.21 5.76
CA ILE A 126 -10.15 6.98 6.99
C ILE A 126 -11.12 6.52 8.07
N ALA A 127 -10.59 6.05 9.20
CA ALA A 127 -11.41 5.70 10.36
C ALA A 127 -12.01 6.94 11.03
N THR A 128 -13.25 6.78 11.47
CA THR A 128 -14.02 7.70 12.30
C THR A 128 -14.58 6.91 13.49
N GLU A 129 -15.18 7.61 14.46
CA GLU A 129 -15.86 6.95 15.59
C GLU A 129 -17.08 6.12 15.16
N LYS A 130 -17.60 6.37 13.95
CA LYS A 130 -18.80 5.71 13.40
C LYS A 130 -18.48 4.58 12.42
N GLY A 131 -17.22 4.40 12.03
CA GLY A 131 -16.81 3.42 11.03
C GLY A 131 -15.68 3.94 10.15
N TRP A 132 -15.81 3.71 8.84
CA TRP A 132 -14.79 4.06 7.85
C TRP A 132 -15.38 4.91 6.72
N ASN A 133 -14.71 6.03 6.44
CA ASN A 133 -14.99 6.84 5.27
C ASN A 133 -14.15 6.34 4.09
N LEU A 134 -14.81 6.11 2.95
CA LEU A 134 -14.21 5.67 1.71
C LEU A 134 -14.15 6.84 0.72
N TYR A 135 -12.95 7.15 0.26
CA TYR A 135 -12.65 8.15 -0.74
C TYR A 135 -12.08 7.49 -2.00
N VAL A 136 -12.38 8.02 -3.18
CA VAL A 136 -11.89 7.46 -4.46
C VAL A 136 -11.42 8.55 -5.44
N CYS A 137 -10.63 8.14 -6.43
CA CYS A 137 -10.21 9.00 -7.56
C CYS A 137 -9.24 10.14 -7.18
N GLY A 138 -8.40 9.95 -6.16
CA GLY A 138 -7.29 10.84 -5.85
C GLY A 138 -6.06 10.59 -6.74
N ASN A 139 -5.22 11.60 -6.91
CA ASN A 139 -3.99 11.51 -7.71
C ASN A 139 -2.89 12.41 -7.12
N GLY A 140 -1.73 11.83 -6.83
CA GLY A 140 -0.51 12.56 -6.45
C GLY A 140 0.50 12.74 -7.60
N GLY A 141 0.07 12.58 -8.86
CA GLY A 141 0.90 12.66 -10.07
C GLY A 141 0.88 14.04 -10.75
N MET A 142 1.11 14.05 -12.07
CA MET A 142 1.23 15.28 -12.87
C MET A 142 0.03 16.23 -12.78
N LYS A 143 -1.18 15.68 -12.64
CA LYS A 143 -2.42 16.43 -12.42
C LYS A 143 -2.93 16.11 -11.01
N PRO A 144 -2.41 16.77 -9.96
CA PRO A 144 -2.78 16.46 -8.59
C PRO A 144 -4.26 16.68 -8.36
N ARG A 145 -4.88 15.78 -7.61
CA ARG A 145 -6.31 15.80 -7.32
C ARG A 145 -6.59 15.12 -5.99
N HIS A 146 -7.45 15.73 -5.18
CA HIS A 146 -7.97 15.05 -3.99
C HIS A 146 -9.06 14.04 -4.38
N ALA A 147 -9.05 12.92 -3.69
CA ALA A 147 -10.09 11.91 -3.77
C ALA A 147 -11.42 12.50 -3.27
N GLU A 148 -12.53 12.02 -3.83
CA GLU A 148 -13.88 12.40 -3.41
C GLU A 148 -14.44 11.37 -2.43
N LEU A 149 -15.23 11.83 -1.46
CA LEU A 149 -15.95 10.96 -0.55
C LEU A 149 -17.00 10.17 -1.34
N LEU A 150 -16.83 8.85 -1.40
CA LEU A 150 -17.79 7.94 -2.03
C LEU A 150 -18.88 7.53 -1.05
N ALA A 151 -18.49 7.20 0.19
CA ALA A 151 -19.39 6.78 1.24
C ALA A 151 -18.73 6.98 2.62
N ALA A 152 -19.56 7.20 3.65
CA ALA A 152 -19.13 7.45 5.02
C ALA A 152 -19.70 6.40 5.98
N ASP A 153 -19.10 6.31 7.17
CA ASP A 153 -19.58 5.51 8.30
C ASP A 153 -19.80 4.02 7.97
N LEU A 154 -18.93 3.45 7.12
CA LEU A 154 -19.02 2.06 6.69
C LEU A 154 -18.39 1.09 7.70
N ASP A 155 -18.95 -0.10 7.83
CA ASP A 155 -18.23 -1.25 8.36
C ASP A 155 -17.21 -1.80 7.32
N GLN A 156 -16.26 -2.63 7.77
CA GLN A 156 -15.19 -3.14 6.88
C GLN A 156 -15.73 -4.04 5.76
N GLU A 157 -16.76 -4.84 6.01
CA GLU A 157 -17.31 -5.77 5.02
C GLU A 157 -17.98 -4.99 3.88
N THR A 158 -18.81 -4.01 4.23
CA THR A 158 -19.47 -3.11 3.28
C THR A 158 -18.44 -2.27 2.51
N LEU A 159 -17.40 -1.77 3.19
CA LEU A 159 -16.31 -1.02 2.55
C LEU A 159 -15.59 -1.86 1.49
N ILE A 160 -15.21 -3.10 1.83
CA ILE A 160 -14.54 -4.01 0.88
C ILE A 160 -15.44 -4.26 -0.33
N LYS A 161 -16.73 -4.50 -0.14
CA LYS A 161 -17.69 -4.67 -1.25
C LYS A 161 -17.78 -3.43 -2.15
N TYR A 162 -17.60 -2.23 -1.60
CA TYR A 162 -17.62 -0.99 -2.39
C TYR A 162 -16.32 -0.81 -3.16
N VAL A 163 -15.18 -1.08 -2.53
CA VAL A 163 -13.87 -1.09 -3.19
C VAL A 163 -13.85 -2.12 -4.33
N ASP A 164 -14.36 -3.33 -4.11
CA ASP A 164 -14.45 -4.36 -5.14
C ASP A 164 -15.22 -3.86 -6.37
N ARG A 165 -16.41 -3.27 -6.16
CA ARG A 165 -17.22 -2.70 -7.26
C ARG A 165 -16.54 -1.56 -7.98
N PHE A 166 -15.89 -0.66 -7.24
CA PHE A 166 -15.12 0.45 -7.81
C PHE A 166 -13.97 -0.07 -8.69
N LEU A 167 -13.20 -1.04 -8.20
CA LEU A 167 -12.08 -1.63 -8.94
C LEU A 167 -12.55 -2.44 -10.15
N MET A 168 -13.66 -3.18 -10.04
CA MET A 168 -14.26 -3.88 -11.16
C MET A 168 -14.67 -2.91 -12.27
N PHE A 169 -15.36 -1.81 -11.91
CA PHE A 169 -15.71 -0.76 -12.86
C PHE A 169 -14.44 -0.18 -13.51
N TYR A 170 -13.44 0.19 -12.70
CA TYR A 170 -12.18 0.72 -13.22
C TYR A 170 -11.45 -0.27 -14.17
N ALA A 171 -11.48 -1.56 -13.86
CA ALA A 171 -10.84 -2.59 -14.68
C ALA A 171 -11.55 -2.82 -16.02
N VAL A 172 -12.90 -2.73 -16.05
CA VAL A 172 -13.72 -3.07 -17.22
C VAL A 172 -14.02 -1.86 -18.10
N SER A 173 -14.16 -0.66 -17.55
CA SER A 173 -14.57 0.56 -18.27
C SER A 173 -13.50 1.16 -19.18
N THR A 174 -12.39 0.45 -19.42
CA THR A 174 -11.30 0.90 -20.30
C THR A 174 -11.01 -0.10 -21.43
N ILE A 175 -11.97 -0.99 -21.72
CA ILE A 175 -12.01 -1.80 -22.94
C ILE A 175 -12.84 -1.07 -23.99
#